data_AF-A0A967FES3-F1
#
_entry.id   AF-A0A967FES3-F1
#
_cell.length_a   1.000
_cell.length_b   1.000
_cell.length_c   1.000
_cell.angle_alpha   90.00
_cell.angle_beta   90.00
_cell.angle_gamma   90.00
#
_symmetry.space_group_name_H-M   'P 1'
#
loop_
_entity.id
_entity.type
_entity.pdbx_description
1 polymer ?
#
loop_
_entity_poly.entity_id
_entity_poly.type
_entity_poly.pdbx_seq_one_letter_code
_entity_poly.pdbx_strand_id
1 'polypeptide(L)' 'MTKTVEHDRNQESMEAKTHWFRSLSMADRMEVFCSFIDLALSVNPKLKDRNHAEPIAGRVQVLSAT' A
#
# COMPACT_ATOMS: atom_id res chain seq x y z
N MET A 1 -1.94 -31.23 -1.59
CA MET A 1 -1.00 -30.18 -1.17
C MET A 1 -1.80 -28.93 -0.87
N THR A 2 -2.01 -28.61 0.41
CA THR A 2 -2.63 -27.35 0.82
C THR A 2 -1.60 -26.24 0.62
N LYS A 3 -1.84 -25.36 -0.36
CA LYS A 3 -1.03 -24.14 -0.52
C LYS A 3 -1.32 -23.24 0.68
N THR A 4 -0.37 -23.13 1.60
CA THR A 4 -0.45 -22.19 2.71
C THR A 4 -0.23 -20.79 2.13
N VAL A 5 -1.25 -19.94 2.19
CA VAL A 5 -1.09 -18.52 1.86
C VAL A 5 -0.44 -17.86 3.07
N GLU A 6 0.77 -17.36 2.89
CA GLU A 6 1.53 -16.63 3.89
C GLU A 6 1.61 -15.15 3.48
N HIS A 7 1.45 -14.26 4.44
CA HIS A 7 1.50 -12.80 4.23
C HIS A 7 2.65 -12.21 5.05
N ASP A 8 3.88 -12.32 4.54
CA ASP A 8 5.07 -11.71 5.14
C ASP A 8 5.64 -10.62 4.21
N ARG A 9 5.85 -9.42 4.77
CA ARG A 9 6.46 -8.28 4.06
C ARG A 9 7.90 -8.57 3.64
N ASN A 10 8.62 -9.43 4.36
CA ASN A 10 9.99 -9.81 3.99
C ASN A 10 10.04 -10.70 2.75
N GLN A 11 8.91 -11.30 2.36
CA GLN A 11 8.77 -12.07 1.13
C GLN A 11 8.38 -11.19 -0.07
N GLU A 12 8.09 -9.90 0.15
CA GLU A 12 7.76 -8.96 -0.91
C GLU A 12 9.03 -8.40 -1.57
N SER A 13 9.11 -8.48 -2.90
CA SER A 13 10.16 -7.81 -3.67
C SER A 13 9.61 -6.70 -4.55
N MET A 14 10.45 -5.72 -4.89
CA MET A 14 10.06 -4.64 -5.80
C MET A 14 9.78 -5.17 -7.20
N GLU A 15 10.53 -6.20 -7.61
CA GLU A 15 10.39 -6.88 -8.90
C GLU A 15 9.03 -7.58 -9.00
N ALA A 16 8.62 -8.30 -7.95
CA ALA A 16 7.34 -9.00 -7.92
C ALA A 16 6.16 -8.02 -7.95
N LYS A 17 6.23 -6.93 -7.18
CA LYS A 17 5.23 -5.85 -7.20
C LYS A 17 5.14 -5.19 -8.56
N THR A 18 6.28 -4.92 -9.19
CA THR A 18 6.35 -4.31 -10.52
C THR A 18 5.76 -5.25 -11.56
N HIS A 19 6.10 -6.54 -11.51
CA HIS A 19 5.56 -7.54 -12.42
C HIS A 19 4.03 -7.67 -12.28
N TRP A 20 3.53 -7.77 -11.05
CA TRP A 20 2.10 -7.76 -10.76
C TRP A 20 1.41 -6.51 -11.31
N PHE A 21 1.92 -5.32 -11.01
CA PHE A 21 1.30 -4.08 -11.46
C PHE A 21 1.31 -3.93 -12.99
N ARG A 22 2.37 -4.42 -13.65
CA ARG A 22 2.47 -4.44 -15.12
C ARG A 22 1.50 -5.43 -15.76
N SER A 23 1.12 -6.49 -15.05
CA SER A 23 0.14 -7.47 -15.57
C SER A 23 -1.29 -6.92 -15.65
N LEU A 24 -1.57 -5.82 -14.95
CA LEU A 24 -2.88 -5.15 -14.95
C LEU A 24 -3.12 -4.37 -16.24
N SER A 25 -4.38 -4.29 -16.67
CA SER A 25 -4.79 -3.39 -17.74
C SER A 25 -4.66 -1.92 -17.32
N MET A 26 -4.69 -0.98 -18.27
CA MET A 26 -4.63 0.45 -17.93
C MET A 26 -5.79 0.88 -17.02
N ALA A 27 -6.99 0.35 -17.26
CA ALA A 27 -8.16 0.65 -16.44
C ALA A 27 -7.97 0.13 -15.01
N ASP A 28 -7.52 -1.11 -14.84
CA ASP A 28 -7.29 -1.70 -13.52
C ASP A 28 -6.18 -0.98 -12.75
N ARG A 29 -5.14 -0.50 -13.43
CA ARG A 29 -4.10 0.32 -12.80
C ARG A 29 -4.67 1.61 -12.23
N MET A 30 -5.60 2.24 -12.95
CA MET A 30 -6.29 3.44 -12.48
C MET A 30 -7.18 3.13 -11.28
N GLU A 31 -7.91 2.02 -11.32
CA GLU A 31 -8.75 1.57 -10.20
C GLU A 31 -7.92 1.31 -8.94
N VAL A 32 -6.79 0.59 -9.06
CA VAL A 32 -5.85 0.39 -7.95
C VAL A 32 -5.36 1.73 -7.40
N PHE A 33 -4.95 2.65 -8.26
CA PHE A 33 -4.50 3.97 -7.83
C PHE A 33 -5.59 4.73 -7.07
N CYS A 34 -6.82 4.80 -7.60
CA CYS A 34 -7.95 5.42 -6.92
C CYS A 34 -8.22 4.75 -5.57
N SER A 35 -8.25 3.42 -5.50
CA SER A 35 -8.52 2.69 -4.26
C SER A 35 -7.51 3.01 -3.15
N PHE A 36 -6.22 3.18 -3.49
CA PHE A 36 -5.19 3.56 -2.53
C PHE A 36 -5.34 5.01 -2.06
N ILE A 37 -5.71 5.91 -2.95
CA ILE A 37 -5.98 7.32 -2.60
C ILE A 37 -7.24 7.42 -1.73
N ASP A 38 -8.31 6.71 -2.07
CA ASP A 38 -9.54 6.64 -1.28
C ASP A 38 -9.28 6.10 0.12
N LEU A 39 -8.49 5.02 0.23
CA LEU A 39 -8.07 4.48 1.52
C LEU A 39 -7.26 5.52 2.32
N ALA A 40 -6.28 6.16 1.69
CA ALA A 40 -5.46 7.18 2.35
C ALA A 40 -6.29 8.37 2.85
N LEU A 41 -7.24 8.85 2.04
CA LEU A 41 -8.15 9.94 2.39
C LEU A 41 -9.21 9.52 3.42
N SER A 42 -9.64 8.26 3.42
CA SER A 42 -10.56 7.75 4.45
C SER A 42 -9.93 7.78 5.84
N VAL A 43 -8.61 7.51 5.92
CA VAL A 43 -7.84 7.55 7.17
C VAL A 43 -7.44 8.97 7.53
N ASN A 44 -7.10 9.81 6.55
CA ASN A 44 -6.71 11.20 6.75
C ASN A 44 -7.30 12.11 5.66
N PRO A 45 -8.52 12.65 5.84
CA PRO A 45 -9.19 13.47 4.82
C PRO A 45 -8.45 14.77 4.48
N LYS A 46 -7.61 15.27 5.40
CA LYS A 46 -6.81 16.49 5.23
C LYS A 46 -5.45 16.23 4.56
N LEU A 47 -5.17 15.00 4.13
CA LEU A 47 -3.90 14.64 3.48
C LEU A 47 -3.63 15.50 2.25
N LYS A 48 -4.68 15.82 1.48
CA LYS A 48 -4.60 16.69 0.30
C LYS A 48 -4.21 18.14 0.59
N ASP A 49 -4.40 18.60 1.83
CA ASP A 49 -4.19 20.00 2.21
C ASP A 49 -2.72 20.29 2.58
N ARG A 50 -1.86 19.27 2.55
CA ARG A 50 -0.45 19.37 2.95
C ARG A 50 0.46 18.78 1.87
N ASN A 51 1.33 19.60 1.31
CA ASN A 51 2.49 19.10 0.57
C ASN A 51 3.51 18.56 1.57
N HIS A 52 4.03 17.36 1.32
CA HIS A 52 4.97 16.65 2.20
C HIS A 52 4.39 16.38 3.61
N ALA A 53 3.18 15.82 3.68
CA ALA A 53 2.57 15.45 4.94
C ALA A 53 3.39 14.39 5.69
N GLU A 54 4.02 14.79 6.79
CA GLU A 54 4.69 13.87 7.70
C GLU A 54 3.68 13.03 8.50
N PRO A 55 4.05 11.81 8.94
CA PRO A 55 3.23 11.00 9.84
C PRO A 55 2.84 11.79 11.09
N ILE A 56 1.57 11.68 11.51
CA ILE A 56 1.12 12.28 12.77
C ILE A 56 1.87 11.63 13.95
N ALA A 57 2.28 12.45 14.92
CA ALA A 57 2.93 11.96 16.15
C ALA A 57 2.03 10.91 16.83
N GLY A 58 2.60 9.74 17.14
CA GLY A 58 1.85 8.60 17.70
C GLY A 58 1.29 7.61 16.67
N ARG A 59 1.44 7.88 15.35
CA ARG A 59 1.20 6.85 14.33
C ARG A 59 2.32 5.83 14.41
N VAL A 60 2.04 4.68 15.01
CA VAL A 60 3.03 3.62 15.21
C VAL A 60 3.42 3.03 13.86
N GLN A 61 4.66 3.26 13.44
CA GLN A 61 5.34 2.40 12.48
C GLN A 61 5.99 1.27 13.27
N VAL A 62 5.34 0.10 13.33
CA VAL A 62 5.96 -1.09 13.92
C VAL A 62 7.06 -1.54 12.95
N LEU A 63 8.32 -1.30 13.33
CA LEU A 63 9.49 -1.68 12.53
C LEU A 63 9.86 -3.16 12.70
N SER A 64 9.46 -3.75 13.83
CA SER A 64 9.47 -5.19 14.10
C SER A 64 8.54 -5.48 15.29
N ALA A 65 7.78 -6.57 15.22
CA ALA A 65 7.12 -7.16 16.38
C ALA A 65 8.07 -8.19 17.01
N THR A 66 8.20 -8.16 18.33
CA THR A 66 8.91 -9.18 19.11
C THR A 66 8.10 -10.46 19.17
#